data_AF-A0A957CWN9-F1
#
_entry.id   AF-A0A957CWN9-F1
#
_cell.length_a   1.000
_cell.length_b   1.000
_cell.length_c   1.000
_cell.angle_alpha   90.00
_cell.angle_beta   90.00
_cell.angle_gamma   90.00
#
_symmetry.space_group_name_H-M   'P 1'
#
loop_
_entity.id
_entity.type
_entity.pdbx_description
1 polymer ?
#
loop_
_entity_poly.entity_id
_entity_poly.type
_entity_poly.pdbx_seq_one_letter_code
_entity_poly.pdbx_strand_id
1 'polypeptide(L)'
;MNMDTAVYQNYESTLIKIARILPPNRVEQLVDFARFLEAQLLNEYLVQQEDAAEIEADNARWEKLLATEDAQSLLEELADEALAEHQAGKTKPMAFDDKGKIVPG
;
A
#
# COMPACT_ATOMS: atom_id res chain seq x y z
N MET A 1 15.11 28.61 -20.73
CA MET A 1 14.53 27.27 -20.93
C MET A 1 15.28 26.35 -19.98
N ASN A 2 14.63 25.84 -18.93
CA ASN A 2 15.31 25.07 -17.89
C ASN A 2 15.89 23.79 -18.52
N MET A 3 17.18 23.54 -18.31
CA MET A 3 17.88 22.37 -18.90
C MET A 3 17.16 21.06 -18.57
N ASP A 4 16.57 20.98 -17.38
CA ASP A 4 15.82 19.80 -16.92
C ASP A 4 14.61 19.49 -17.82
N THR A 5 13.85 20.50 -18.24
CA THR A 5 12.64 20.29 -19.05
C THR A 5 12.97 19.78 -20.45
N ALA A 6 14.08 20.25 -21.03
CA ALA A 6 14.54 19.78 -22.34
C ALA A 6 15.05 18.33 -22.28
N VAL A 7 15.66 17.94 -21.16
CA VAL A 7 16.15 16.58 -20.93
C VAL A 7 14.98 15.60 -20.73
N TYR A 8 13.97 15.96 -19.95
CA TYR A 8 12.77 15.13 -19.76
C TYR A 8 12.00 14.90 -21.08
N GLN A 9 11.84 15.96 -21.89
CA GLN A 9 11.20 15.84 -23.21
C GLN A 9 11.96 14.90 -24.17
N ASN A 10 13.29 14.85 -24.06
CA ASN A 10 14.10 13.94 -24.88
C ASN A 10 13.94 12.47 -24.44
N TYR A 11 13.90 12.23 -23.13
CA TYR A 11 13.65 10.88 -22.60
C TYR A 11 12.24 10.39 -22.95
N GLU A 12 11.23 11.24 -22.81
CA GLU A 12 9.84 10.92 -23.20
C GLU A 12 9.76 10.56 -24.70
N SER A 13 10.33 11.39 -25.56
CA SER A 13 10.37 11.14 -27.02
C SER A 13 11.07 9.82 -27.36
N THR A 14 12.14 9.49 -26.63
CA THR A 14 12.88 8.25 -26.82
C THR A 14 12.06 7.02 -26.40
N LEU A 15 11.39 7.08 -25.25
CA LEU A 15 10.51 6.00 -24.76
C LEU A 15 9.35 5.72 -25.73
N ILE A 16 8.71 6.78 -26.25
CA ILE A 16 7.63 6.65 -27.24
C ILE A 16 8.13 5.98 -28.53
N LYS A 17 9.33 6.35 -29.00
CA LYS A 17 9.93 5.73 -30.19
C LYS A 17 10.22 4.25 -29.98
N ILE A 18 10.74 3.87 -28.80
CA ILE A 18 11.00 2.47 -28.44
C ILE A 18 9.69 1.68 -28.40
N ALA A 19 8.68 2.18 -27.69
CA ALA A 19 7.38 1.51 -27.55
C ALA A 19 6.68 1.27 -28.89
N ARG A 20 6.83 2.18 -29.88
CA ARG A 20 6.22 2.05 -31.21
C ARG A 20 6.78 0.93 -32.08
N ILE A 21 8.04 0.52 -31.84
CA ILE A 21 8.74 -0.46 -32.69
C ILE A 21 8.68 -1.86 -32.05
N LEU A 22 8.36 -1.92 -30.75
CA LEU A 22 8.32 -3.17 -30.01
C LEU A 22 7.06 -4.00 -30.36
N PRO A 23 7.17 -5.33 -30.41
CA PRO A 23 6.01 -6.22 -30.46
C PRO A 23 5.12 -6.05 -29.21
N PRO A 24 3.80 -6.31 -29.29
CA PRO A 24 2.85 -6.02 -28.19
C PRO A 24 3.24 -6.64 -26.84
N ASN A 25 3.71 -7.89 -26.82
CA ASN A 25 4.18 -8.56 -25.61
C ASN A 25 5.39 -7.89 -24.94
N ARG A 26 6.20 -7.14 -25.69
CA ARG A 26 7.33 -6.36 -25.17
C ARG A 26 6.89 -4.97 -24.69
N VAL A 27 5.82 -4.43 -25.27
CA VAL A 27 5.20 -3.20 -24.78
C VAL A 27 4.55 -3.44 -23.41
N GLU A 28 3.87 -4.57 -23.22
CA GLU A 28 3.33 -4.98 -21.92
C GLU A 28 4.42 -5.03 -20.83
N GLN A 29 5.54 -5.70 -21.11
CA GLN A 29 6.68 -5.75 -20.18
C GLN A 29 7.25 -4.37 -19.83
N LEU A 30 7.23 -3.43 -20.78
CA LEU A 30 7.70 -2.07 -20.55
C LEU A 30 6.73 -1.29 -19.64
N VAL A 31 5.43 -1.52 -19.78
CA VAL A 31 4.40 -0.95 -18.88
C VAL A 31 4.51 -1.55 -17.48
N ASP A 32 4.72 -2.87 -17.37
CA ASP A 32 4.92 -3.53 -16.08
C ASP A 32 6.16 -3.00 -15.36
N PHE A 33 7.26 -2.81 -16.10
CA PHE A 33 8.48 -2.22 -15.54
C PHE A 33 8.27 -0.76 -15.09
N ALA A 34 7.53 0.05 -15.85
CA ALA A 34 7.20 1.41 -15.44
C ALA A 34 6.37 1.43 -14.15
N ARG A 35 5.37 0.55 -14.03
CA ARG A 35 4.57 0.39 -12.80
C ARG A 35 5.41 -0.08 -11.61
N PHE A 36 6.37 -0.96 -11.86
CA PHE A 36 7.31 -1.39 -10.83
C PHE A 36 8.14 -0.22 -10.29
N LEU A 37 8.68 0.62 -11.17
CA LEU A 37 9.44 1.82 -10.77
C LEU A 37 8.57 2.83 -10.01
N GLU A 38 7.33 3.04 -10.45
CA GLU A 38 6.36 3.89 -9.74
C GLU A 38 6.08 3.36 -8.33
N ALA A 39 5.89 2.04 -8.18
CA ALA A 39 5.69 1.41 -6.88
C ALA A 39 6.93 1.52 -5.97
N GLN A 40 8.14 1.40 -6.54
CA GLN A 40 9.38 1.61 -5.78
C GLN A 40 9.49 3.04 -5.26
N LEU A 41 9.21 4.05 -6.10
CA LEU A 41 9.21 5.45 -5.70
C LEU A 41 8.18 5.73 -4.59
N LEU A 42 6.99 5.16 -4.71
CA LEU A 42 5.96 5.27 -3.66
C LEU A 42 6.43 4.61 -2.37
N ASN A 43 7.04 3.43 -2.45
CA ASN A 43 7.56 2.73 -1.27
C ASN A 43 8.70 3.50 -0.61
N GLU A 44 9.65 4.02 -1.39
CA GLU A 44 10.73 4.87 -0.87
C GLU A 44 10.18 6.11 -0.17
N TYR A 45 9.14 6.74 -0.75
CA TYR A 45 8.46 7.87 -0.13
C TYR A 45 7.78 7.49 1.19
N LEU A 46 7.08 6.35 1.24
CA LEU A 46 6.43 5.86 2.46
C LEU A 46 7.46 5.49 3.53
N VAL A 47 8.53 4.79 3.16
CA VAL A 47 9.62 4.41 4.09
C VAL A 47 10.37 5.63 4.61
N GLN A 48 10.52 6.70 3.81
CA GLN A 48 11.12 7.96 4.28
C GLN A 48 10.23 8.72 5.28
N GLN A 49 8.92 8.47 5.30
CA GLN A 49 8.00 9.11 6.25
C GLN A 49 7.99 8.45 7.62
N GLU A 50 8.45 7.21 7.72
CA GLU A 50 8.45 6.46 8.97
C GLU A 50 9.86 6.46 9.57
N ASP A 51 10.08 7.31 10.59
CA ASP A 51 11.31 7.24 11.40
C ASP A 51 11.26 5.96 12.25
N ALA A 52 12.22 5.06 12.04
CA ALA A 52 12.32 3.81 12.78
C ALA A 52 12.36 4.02 14.30
N ALA A 53 12.98 5.11 14.77
CA ALA A 53 13.02 5.44 16.20
C ALA A 53 11.65 5.89 16.73
N GLU A 54 10.87 6.59 15.90
CA GLU A 54 9.50 7.00 16.24
C GLU A 54 8.57 5.79 16.28
N ILE A 55 8.69 4.86 15.32
CA ILE A 55 7.94 3.59 15.31
C ILE A 55 8.26 2.77 16.56
N GLU A 56 9.54 2.61 16.91
CA GLU A 56 9.94 1.85 18.10
C GLU A 56 9.38 2.49 19.39
N ALA A 57 9.44 3.82 19.48
CA ALA A 57 8.87 4.54 20.62
C ALA A 57 7.34 4.42 20.68
N ASP A 58 6.64 4.43 19.54
CA ASP A 58 5.19 4.23 19.51
C ASP A 58 4.80 2.80 19.88
N ASN A 59 5.48 1.80 19.32
CA ASN A 59 5.28 0.40 19.67
C ASN A 59 5.47 0.16 21.16
N ALA A 60 6.52 0.72 21.78
CA ALA A 60 6.73 0.61 23.23
C ALA A 60 5.61 1.26 24.06
N ARG A 61 5.00 2.36 23.58
CA ARG A 61 3.82 2.96 24.22
C ARG A 61 2.62 2.03 24.13
N TRP A 62 2.37 1.47 22.96
CA TRP A 62 1.29 0.51 22.74
C TRP A 62 1.46 -0.75 23.58
N GLU A 63 2.65 -1.35 23.59
CA GLU A 63 2.94 -2.52 24.43
C GLU A 63 2.65 -2.24 25.90
N LYS A 64 3.09 -1.10 26.42
CA LYS A 64 2.83 -0.73 27.81
C LYS A 64 1.34 -0.56 28.11
N LEU A 65 0.59 0.07 27.21
CA LEU A 65 -0.84 0.28 27.36
C LEU A 65 -1.60 -1.06 27.30
N LEU A 66 -1.26 -1.90 26.33
CA LEU A 66 -1.88 -3.21 26.12
C LEU A 66 -1.52 -4.20 27.22
N ALA A 67 -0.40 -4.04 27.92
CA ALA A 67 -0.05 -4.89 29.06
C ALA A 67 -0.87 -4.60 30.34
N THR A 68 -1.72 -3.58 30.36
CA THR A 68 -2.57 -3.28 31.52
C THR A 68 -3.75 -4.24 31.62
N GLU A 69 -4.15 -4.59 32.85
CA GLU A 69 -5.30 -5.47 33.09
C GLU A 69 -6.60 -4.89 32.52
N ASP A 70 -6.79 -3.57 32.61
CA ASP A 70 -7.95 -2.87 32.06
C ASP A 70 -8.01 -3.01 30.53
N ALA A 71 -6.88 -2.85 29.83
CA ALA A 71 -6.81 -3.01 28.38
C ALA A 71 -7.04 -4.46 27.96
N GLN A 72 -6.49 -5.44 28.70
CA GLN A 72 -6.74 -6.85 28.43
C GLN A 72 -8.22 -7.22 28.60
N SER A 73 -8.84 -6.77 29.70
CA SER A 73 -10.26 -7.02 29.97
C SER A 73 -11.16 -6.41 28.87
N LEU A 74 -10.86 -5.18 28.43
CA LEU A 74 -11.59 -4.54 27.34
C LEU A 74 -11.41 -5.27 26.00
N LEU A 75 -10.21 -5.75 25.71
CA LEU A 75 -9.95 -6.50 24.47
C LEU A 75 -10.66 -7.85 24.46
N GLU A 76 -10.74 -8.53 25.62
CA GLU A 76 -11.54 -9.75 25.77
C GLU A 76 -13.03 -9.48 25.50
N GLU A 77 -13.59 -8.41 26.07
CA GLU A 77 -14.98 -8.01 25.81
C GLU A 77 -15.25 -7.73 24.33
N LEU A 78 -14.35 -6.98 23.67
CA LEU A 78 -14.46 -6.68 22.24
C LEU A 78 -14.33 -7.94 21.37
N ALA A 79 -13.48 -8.89 21.76
CA ALA A 79 -13.32 -10.15 21.06
C ALA A 79 -14.57 -11.02 21.19
N ASP A 80 -15.17 -11.08 22.39
CA ASP A 80 -16.41 -11.80 22.63
C ASP A 80 -17.58 -11.19 21.86
N GLU A 81 -17.68 -9.86 21.82
CA GLU A 81 -18.69 -9.16 21.02
C GLU A 81 -18.53 -9.47 19.52
N ALA A 82 -17.32 -9.33 18.98
CA ALA A 82 -17.04 -9.62 17.58
C ALA A 82 -17.37 -11.07 17.21
N LEU A 83 -17.06 -12.03 18.09
CA LEU A 83 -17.39 -13.43 17.91
C LEU A 83 -18.91 -13.66 17.93
N ALA A 84 -19.63 -13.02 18.86
CA ALA A 84 -21.08 -13.10 18.93
C ALA A 84 -21.75 -12.51 17.67
N GLU A 85 -21.24 -11.38 17.16
CA GLU A 85 -21.71 -10.78 15.91
C GLU A 85 -21.46 -11.68 14.70
N HIS A 86 -20.30 -12.33 14.64
CA HIS A 86 -19.98 -13.29 13.58
C HIS A 86 -20.92 -14.49 13.62
N GLN A 87 -21.14 -15.08 14.81
CA GLN A 87 -22.06 -16.20 14.99
C GLN A 87 -23.51 -15.82 14.68
N ALA A 88 -23.90 -14.58 14.97
CA ALA A 88 -25.22 -14.05 14.62
C ALA A 88 -25.36 -13.64 13.14
N GLY A 89 -24.31 -13.81 12.32
CA GLY A 89 -24.32 -13.44 10.90
C GLY A 89 -24.40 -11.93 10.64
N LYS A 90 -24.02 -11.11 11.62
CA LYS A 90 -24.03 -9.63 11.49
C LYS A 90 -22.78 -9.07 10.82
N THR A 91 -21.75 -9.89 10.65
CA THR A 91 -20.51 -9.51 9.95
C THR A 91 -20.74 -9.38 8.45
N LYS A 92 -20.12 -8.38 7.82
CA LYS A 92 -20.12 -8.23 6.36
C LYS A 92 -18.91 -8.93 5.74
N PRO A 93 -19.08 -9.71 4.66
CA PRO A 93 -17.95 -10.27 3.94
C PRO A 93 -17.11 -9.15 3.32
N MET A 94 -15.79 -9.31 3.37
CA MET A 94 -14.86 -8.45 2.66
C MET A 94 -14.66 -9.03 1.25
N ALA A 95 -14.95 -8.24 0.21
CA ALA A 95 -14.74 -8.64 -1.17
C ALA A 95 -13.67 -7.75 -1.82
N PHE A 96 -12.96 -8.31 -2.80
CA PHE A 96 -11.96 -7.60 -3.58
C PHE A 96 -12.34 -7.65 -5.07
N ASP A 97 -12.14 -6.54 -5.78
CA ASP A 97 -12.27 -6.51 -7.24
C ASP A 97 -11.07 -7.18 -7.95
N ASP A 98 -11.14 -7.27 -9.27
CA ASP A 98 -10.09 -7.80 -10.14
C ASP A 98 -8.76 -6.99 -10.09
N LYS A 99 -8.78 -5.84 -9.44
CA LYS A 99 -7.63 -4.94 -9.22
C LYS A 99 -7.16 -4.96 -7.77
N GLY A 100 -7.72 -5.83 -6.92
CA GLY A 100 -7.36 -5.96 -5.51
C GLY A 100 -7.89 -4.84 -4.60
N LYS A 101 -8.89 -4.06 -5.02
CA LYS A 101 -9.53 -3.04 -4.18
C LYS A 101 -10.68 -3.63 -3.38
N ILE A 102 -10.82 -3.21 -2.13
CA ILE A 102 -11.95 -3.59 -1.28
C ILE A 102 -13.24 -3.02 -1.87
N VAL A 103 -14.22 -3.88 -2.11
CA VAL A 103 -15.57 -3.54 -2.56
C VAL A 103 -16.60 -4.04 -1.54
N PRO A 104 -17.80 -3.43 -1.46
CA PRO A 104 -18.88 -3.97 -0.64
C PRO A 104 -19.14 -5.43 -1.01
N GLY A 105 -19.02 -6.32 -0.03
CA GLY A 105 -19.37 -7.75 -0.17
C GLY A 105 -20.86 -8.01 -0.09
#